data_AF-A0A9Q3W4F2-F1
#
_entry.id   AF-A0A9Q3W4F2-F1
#
_cell.length_a   1.000
_cell.length_b   1.000
_cell.length_c   1.000
_cell.angle_alpha   90.00
_cell.angle_beta   90.00
_cell.angle_gamma   90.00
#
_symmetry.space_group_name_H-M   'P 1'
#
loop_
_entity.id
_entity.type
_entity.pdbx_description
1 polymer ?
#
loop_
_entity_poly.entity_id
_entity_poly.type
_entity_poly.pdbx_seq_one_letter_code
_entity_poly.pdbx_strand_id
1 'polypeptide(L)'
;MKHSDFYIGLEFLGRAGFRWRCTDVGTRTIIAIQVDKNDPNWYQGPPFIAKEVVFDEKDIPHCFLTETEAITSAIREHNTSGHPGYPSEAVFRMMDERSAHHYPHKGVLRFDRKRADGEILHPYAGRKEGDTWIISLYLPFQNVYDSMPESDFIALPRASAEDIRARVDS
;
A
#
# COMPACT_ATOMS: atom_id res chain seq x y z
N MET A 1 -9.27 -3.52 11.23
CA MET A 1 -9.74 -3.00 12.54
C MET A 1 -9.98 -1.49 12.42
N LYS A 2 -10.62 -0.85 13.41
CA LYS A 2 -10.71 0.62 13.52
C LYS A 2 -9.62 1.14 14.45
N HIS A 3 -9.21 2.40 14.26
CA HIS A 3 -8.22 3.04 15.12
C HIS A 3 -8.60 2.99 16.62
N SER A 4 -9.89 3.15 16.94
CA SER A 4 -10.42 3.09 18.30
C SER A 4 -10.29 1.73 18.97
N ASP A 5 -10.03 0.67 18.21
CA ASP A 5 -9.96 -0.70 18.74
C ASP A 5 -8.59 -0.99 19.38
N PHE A 6 -7.59 -0.13 19.13
CA PHE A 6 -6.22 -0.34 19.58
C PHE A 6 -5.98 0.20 21.00
N TYR A 7 -5.20 -0.56 21.76
CA TYR A 7 -4.66 -0.16 23.05
C TYR A 7 -3.28 -0.82 23.23
N ILE A 8 -2.42 -0.20 24.05
CA ILE A 8 -1.07 -0.72 24.31
C ILE A 8 -1.16 -2.14 24.87
N GLY A 9 -0.40 -3.06 24.29
CA GLY A 9 -0.39 -4.49 24.61
C GLY A 9 -1.34 -5.34 23.79
N LEU A 10 -2.25 -4.75 23.00
CA LEU A 10 -3.11 -5.50 22.08
C LEU A 10 -2.26 -6.23 21.03
N GLU A 11 -2.48 -7.54 20.89
CA GLU A 11 -1.94 -8.32 19.78
C GLU A 11 -2.94 -8.39 18.63
N PHE A 12 -2.44 -8.25 17.41
CA PHE A 12 -3.23 -8.26 16.19
C PHE A 12 -2.42 -8.83 15.02
N LEU A 13 -3.12 -9.20 13.94
CA LEU A 13 -2.52 -9.61 12.67
C LEU A 13 -2.46 -8.41 11.73
N GLY A 14 -1.30 -8.17 11.13
CA GLY A 14 -1.13 -7.19 10.06
C GLY A 14 -1.27 -7.82 8.67
N ARG A 15 -0.95 -7.03 7.64
CA ARG A 15 -0.88 -7.53 6.27
C ARG A 15 0.10 -8.70 6.17
N ALA A 16 -0.23 -9.70 5.34
CA ALA A 16 0.49 -10.96 5.19
C ALA A 16 0.47 -11.90 6.42
N GLY A 17 -0.40 -11.64 7.41
CA GLY A 17 -0.62 -12.57 8.53
C GLY A 17 0.43 -12.53 9.63
N PHE A 18 1.35 -11.55 9.60
CA PHE A 18 2.30 -11.37 10.68
C PHE A 18 1.62 -10.88 11.96
N ARG A 19 2.03 -11.42 13.11
CA ARG A 19 1.53 -11.01 14.42
C ARG A 19 2.31 -9.81 14.95
N TRP A 20 1.58 -8.85 15.50
CA TRP A 20 2.06 -7.59 16.03
C TRP A 20 1.52 -7.35 17.43
N ARG A 21 2.26 -6.60 18.25
CA ARG A 21 1.81 -6.11 19.55
C ARG A 21 1.91 -4.59 19.58
N CYS A 22 0.79 -3.92 19.84
CA CYS A 22 0.73 -2.47 19.95
C CYS A 22 1.59 -1.96 21.12
N THR A 23 2.47 -1.00 20.85
CA THR A 23 3.33 -0.34 21.84
C THR A 23 2.94 1.12 22.06
N ASP A 24 2.27 1.75 21.09
CA ASP A 24 1.72 3.10 21.21
C ASP A 24 0.48 3.32 20.33
N VAL A 25 -0.41 4.20 20.76
CA VAL A 25 -1.62 4.62 20.03
C VAL A 25 -1.56 6.13 19.84
N GLY A 26 -1.20 6.55 18.62
CA GLY A 26 -1.21 7.95 18.22
C GLY A 26 -2.62 8.45 17.92
N THR A 27 -2.73 9.65 17.34
CA THR A 27 -4.03 10.22 16.93
C THR A 27 -4.52 9.67 15.58
N ARG A 28 -3.60 9.17 14.75
CA ARG A 28 -3.86 8.68 13.40
C ARG A 28 -3.07 7.42 13.04
N THR A 29 -2.25 6.93 13.96
CA THR A 29 -1.24 5.89 13.71
C THR A 29 -1.17 4.95 14.89
N ILE A 30 -0.84 3.69 14.62
CA ILE A 30 -0.50 2.71 15.65
C ILE A 30 0.98 2.38 15.52
N ILE A 31 1.71 2.29 16.63
CA ILE A 31 3.07 1.75 16.66
C ILE A 31 3.01 0.35 17.24
N ALA A 32 3.69 -0.60 16.61
CA ALA A 32 3.72 -1.98 17.06
C ALA A 32 5.05 -2.68 16.77
N ILE A 33 5.36 -3.69 17.59
CA ILE A 33 6.48 -4.61 17.39
C ILE A 33 5.97 -5.93 16.81
N GLN A 34 6.75 -6.56 15.93
CA GLN A 34 6.42 -7.89 15.41
C GLN A 34 6.72 -8.97 16.46
N VAL A 35 5.80 -9.93 16.64
CA VAL A 35 5.92 -11.02 17.62
C VAL A 35 6.25 -12.34 16.92
N ASP A 36 7.52 -12.49 16.52
CA ASP A 36 8.04 -13.63 15.73
C ASP A 36 9.09 -14.51 16.46
N LYS A 37 9.53 -14.11 17.66
CA LYS A 37 10.45 -14.84 18.53
C LYS A 37 9.75 -15.48 19.73
N ASN A 38 10.29 -16.61 20.17
CA ASN A 38 9.82 -17.32 21.37
C ASN A 38 10.36 -16.74 22.68
N ASP A 39 11.52 -16.05 22.65
CA ASP A 39 12.15 -15.49 23.84
C ASP A 39 11.49 -14.13 24.21
N PRO A 40 10.84 -14.02 25.39
CA PRO A 40 10.14 -12.80 25.79
C PRO A 40 11.08 -11.61 26.02
N ASN A 41 12.39 -11.83 26.18
CA ASN A 41 13.37 -10.74 26.32
C ASN A 41 13.46 -9.85 25.08
N TRP A 42 13.05 -10.35 23.90
CA TRP A 42 12.97 -9.55 22.67
C TRP A 42 11.96 -8.41 22.74
N TYR A 43 10.98 -8.52 23.64
CA TYR A 43 9.84 -7.61 23.75
C TYR A 43 9.85 -6.83 25.07
N GLN A 44 10.98 -6.82 25.78
CA GLN A 44 11.20 -5.95 26.93
C GLN A 44 11.65 -4.58 26.41
N GLY A 45 11.02 -3.52 26.88
CA GLY A 45 11.29 -2.15 26.45
C GLY A 45 10.34 -1.16 27.12
N PRO A 46 10.41 0.12 26.76
CA PRO A 46 11.34 0.71 25.77
C PRO A 46 12.80 0.85 26.28
N PRO A 47 13.81 0.89 25.36
CA PRO A 47 13.72 0.57 23.94
C PRO A 47 13.57 -0.94 23.71
N PHE A 48 12.74 -1.33 22.74
CA PHE A 48 12.56 -2.74 22.39
C PHE A 48 13.71 -3.24 21.50
N ILE A 49 14.07 -4.52 21.63
CA ILE A 49 14.97 -5.20 20.68
C ILE A 49 14.23 -5.44 19.36
N ALA A 50 12.97 -5.88 19.44
CA ALA A 50 12.09 -6.00 18.29
C ALA A 50 11.87 -4.63 17.63
N LYS A 51 11.92 -4.59 16.29
CA LYS A 51 11.72 -3.35 15.52
C LYS A 51 10.29 -2.86 15.66
N GLU A 52 10.14 -1.60 16.03
CA GLU A 52 8.86 -0.89 15.99
C GLU A 52 8.53 -0.43 14.56
N VAL A 53 7.27 -0.59 14.18
CA VAL A 53 6.72 -0.22 12.87
C VAL A 53 5.48 0.63 13.07
N VAL A 54 5.34 1.66 12.23
CA VAL A 54 4.18 2.53 12.17
C VAL A 54 3.15 1.93 11.22
N PHE A 55 1.93 1.79 11.70
CA PHE A 55 0.72 1.47 10.94
C PHE A 55 -0.05 2.77 10.72
N ASP A 56 -0.14 3.21 9.46
CA ASP A 56 -0.87 4.41 9.08
C ASP A 56 -2.37 4.13 8.81
N GLU A 57 -3.13 5.14 8.37
CA GLU A 57 -4.57 4.99 8.13
C GLU A 57 -4.92 4.01 7.00
N LYS A 58 -3.95 3.66 6.15
CA LYS A 58 -4.12 2.60 5.17
C LYS A 58 -3.84 1.24 5.76
N ASP A 59 -2.92 1.13 6.72
CA ASP A 59 -2.57 -0.16 7.31
C ASP A 59 -3.64 -0.63 8.31
N ILE A 60 -4.18 0.29 9.12
CA ILE A 60 -5.14 -0.01 10.21
C ILE A 60 -6.39 -0.81 9.76
N PRO A 61 -7.05 -0.48 8.63
CA PRO A 61 -8.17 -1.27 8.12
C PRO A 61 -7.79 -2.73 7.81
N HIS A 62 -6.54 -2.99 7.44
CA HIS A 62 -6.00 -4.33 7.14
C HIS A 62 -5.34 -5.00 8.35
N CYS A 63 -5.65 -4.53 9.57
CA CYS A 63 -5.34 -5.26 10.80
C CYS A 63 -6.55 -6.12 11.23
N PHE A 64 -6.29 -7.28 11.82
CA PHE A 64 -7.32 -8.26 12.21
C PHE A 64 -7.05 -8.85 13.58
N LEU A 65 -8.09 -9.22 14.33
CA LEU A 65 -7.92 -9.89 15.63
C LEU A 65 -7.70 -11.39 15.47
N THR A 66 -8.21 -11.97 14.37
CA THR A 66 -8.14 -13.41 14.11
C THR A 66 -7.69 -13.71 12.69
N GLU A 67 -7.11 -14.90 12.50
CA GLU A 67 -6.77 -15.40 11.16
C GLU A 67 -8.02 -15.53 10.27
N THR A 68 -9.16 -15.93 10.84
CA THR A 68 -10.42 -16.05 10.10
C THR A 68 -10.89 -14.70 9.54
N GLU A 69 -10.77 -13.62 10.30
CA GLU A 69 -11.08 -12.27 9.82
C GLU A 69 -10.11 -11.85 8.71
N ALA A 70 -8.82 -12.13 8.87
CA ALA A 70 -7.80 -11.83 7.85
C ALA A 70 -8.10 -12.57 6.53
N ILE A 71 -8.39 -13.87 6.61
CA ILE A 71 -8.75 -14.71 5.45
C ILE A 71 -10.04 -14.19 4.79
N THR A 72 -11.06 -13.91 5.59
CA THR A 72 -12.35 -13.41 5.09
C THR A 72 -12.19 -12.06 4.38
N SER A 73 -11.39 -11.15 4.95
CA SER A 73 -11.09 -9.86 4.33
C SER A 73 -10.34 -10.03 3.02
N ALA A 74 -9.31 -10.90 2.97
CA ALA A 74 -8.57 -11.19 1.75
C ALA A 74 -9.46 -11.75 0.63
N ILE A 75 -10.39 -12.66 0.96
CA ILE A 75 -11.37 -13.21 0.01
C ILE A 75 -12.31 -12.11 -0.49
N ARG A 76 -12.80 -11.25 0.40
CA ARG A 76 -13.66 -10.12 0.02
C ARG A 76 -12.94 -9.13 -0.87
N GLU A 77 -11.71 -8.74 -0.53
CA GLU A 77 -10.88 -7.86 -1.35
C GLU A 77 -10.66 -8.47 -2.73
N HIS A 78 -10.29 -9.75 -2.82
CA HIS A 78 -10.15 -10.45 -4.10
C HIS A 78 -11.44 -10.40 -4.94
N ASN A 79 -12.60 -10.64 -4.31
CA ASN A 79 -13.88 -10.66 -5.02
C ASN A 79 -14.42 -9.26 -5.38
N THR A 80 -13.90 -8.19 -4.77
CA THR A 80 -14.46 -6.83 -4.90
C THR A 80 -13.46 -5.80 -5.42
N SER A 81 -12.19 -6.18 -5.61
CA SER A 81 -11.11 -5.29 -6.02
C SER A 81 -11.44 -4.51 -7.29
N GLY A 82 -12.20 -5.10 -8.24
CA GLY A 82 -12.53 -4.50 -9.54
C GLY A 82 -11.32 -4.25 -10.45
N HIS A 83 -10.12 -4.22 -9.87
CA HIS A 83 -8.86 -4.03 -10.58
C HIS A 83 -8.57 -5.25 -11.46
N PRO A 84 -8.25 -5.07 -12.76
CA PRO A 84 -8.02 -6.19 -13.69
C PRO A 84 -6.69 -6.95 -13.45
N GLY A 85 -6.04 -6.72 -12.30
CA GLY A 85 -4.66 -7.15 -12.04
C GLY A 85 -3.65 -6.56 -13.04
N TYR A 86 -2.51 -7.24 -13.17
CA TYR A 86 -1.45 -6.90 -14.11
C TYR A 86 -1.01 -8.18 -14.84
N PRO A 87 -0.92 -8.16 -16.18
CA PRO A 87 -0.28 -9.24 -16.93
C PRO A 87 1.17 -9.45 -16.47
N SER A 88 1.66 -10.69 -16.52
CA SER A 88 3.01 -11.03 -16.04
C SER A 88 4.10 -10.25 -16.77
N GLU A 89 3.99 -10.10 -18.10
CA GLU A 89 4.88 -9.27 -18.92
C GLU A 89 4.93 -7.80 -18.45
N ALA A 90 3.78 -7.26 -18.03
CA ALA A 90 3.70 -5.90 -17.54
C ALA A 90 4.40 -5.77 -16.19
N VAL A 91 4.18 -6.74 -15.28
CA VAL A 91 4.89 -6.78 -13.99
C VAL A 91 6.40 -6.84 -14.20
N PHE A 92 6.90 -7.71 -15.08
CA PHE A 92 8.34 -7.82 -15.35
C PHE A 92 8.92 -6.51 -15.89
N ARG A 93 8.25 -5.86 -16.83
CA ARG A 93 8.68 -4.56 -17.37
C ARG A 93 8.69 -3.47 -16.29
N MET A 94 7.65 -3.42 -15.46
CA MET A 94 7.57 -2.45 -14.35
C MET A 94 8.73 -2.63 -13.36
N MET A 95 9.04 -3.89 -13.02
CA MET A 95 10.14 -4.20 -12.10
C MET A 95 11.51 -3.84 -12.69
N ASP A 96 11.73 -4.14 -13.97
CA ASP A 96 12.97 -3.81 -14.67
C ASP A 96 13.22 -2.29 -14.67
N GLU A 97 12.25 -1.51 -15.13
CA GLU A 97 12.35 -0.05 -15.20
C GLU A 97 12.50 0.59 -13.81
N ARG A 98 11.77 0.07 -12.81
CA ARG A 98 11.89 0.54 -11.43
C ARG A 98 13.28 0.29 -10.85
N SER A 99 13.95 -0.79 -11.27
CA SER A 99 15.30 -1.12 -10.83
C SER A 99 16.37 -0.30 -11.57
N ALA A 100 16.10 0.07 -12.83
CA ALA A 100 17.00 0.86 -13.67
C ALA A 100 17.13 2.32 -13.21
N HIS A 101 16.12 2.87 -12.52
CA HIS A 101 16.08 4.27 -12.13
C HIS A 101 16.04 4.48 -10.61
N HIS A 102 16.97 5.29 -10.09
CA HIS A 102 16.96 5.69 -8.68
C HIS A 102 15.98 6.84 -8.44
N TYR A 103 14.70 6.50 -8.33
CA TYR A 103 13.65 7.46 -7.99
C TYR A 103 13.55 7.69 -6.48
N PRO A 104 13.80 8.92 -5.97
CA PRO A 104 13.82 9.18 -4.54
C PRO A 104 12.43 9.26 -3.90
N HIS A 105 11.40 9.68 -4.63
CA HIS A 105 10.08 9.98 -4.06
C HIS A 105 9.14 8.76 -4.05
N LYS A 106 9.58 7.68 -3.39
CA LYS A 106 8.84 6.39 -3.34
C LYS A 106 7.37 6.52 -2.90
N GLY A 107 7.04 7.54 -2.12
CA GLY A 107 5.66 7.83 -1.70
C GLY A 107 4.69 8.12 -2.86
N VAL A 108 5.19 8.66 -3.97
CA VAL A 108 4.41 8.94 -5.19
C VAL A 108 3.90 7.65 -5.83
N LEU A 109 4.69 6.57 -5.75
CA LEU A 109 4.35 5.26 -6.33
C LEU A 109 3.38 4.44 -5.47
N ARG A 110 2.91 4.96 -4.32
CA ARG A 110 2.07 4.18 -3.40
C ARG A 110 0.63 4.02 -3.89
N PHE A 111 0.12 4.97 -4.67
CA PHE A 111 -1.31 5.09 -4.93
C PHE A 111 -1.60 5.31 -6.41
N ASP A 112 -2.53 4.51 -6.92
CA ASP A 112 -3.14 4.77 -8.20
C ASP A 112 -3.90 6.11 -8.14
N ARG A 113 -3.93 6.79 -9.28
CA ARG A 113 -4.63 8.07 -9.43
C ARG A 113 -5.63 8.00 -10.55
N LYS A 114 -6.66 8.84 -10.47
CA LYS A 114 -7.74 8.92 -11.46
C LYS A 114 -7.55 10.16 -12.33
N ARG A 115 -7.60 9.98 -13.65
CA ARG A 115 -7.60 11.08 -14.64
C ARG A 115 -9.03 11.58 -14.87
N ALA A 116 -9.16 12.77 -15.45
CA ALA A 116 -10.46 13.41 -15.69
C ALA A 116 -11.42 12.60 -16.58
N ASP A 117 -10.89 11.74 -17.45
CA ASP A 117 -11.65 10.81 -18.29
C ASP A 117 -12.10 9.54 -17.55
N GLY A 118 -11.77 9.42 -16.26
CA GLY A 118 -12.08 8.25 -15.44
C GLY A 118 -11.02 7.14 -15.49
N GLU A 119 -9.96 7.30 -16.29
CA GLU A 119 -8.90 6.29 -16.39
C GLU A 119 -8.12 6.17 -15.08
N ILE A 120 -7.67 4.95 -14.79
CA ILE A 120 -6.86 4.62 -13.61
C ILE A 120 -5.39 4.53 -14.01
N LEU A 121 -4.52 5.19 -13.25
CA LEU A 121 -3.11 5.36 -13.57
C LEU A 121 -2.32 4.71 -12.44
N HIS A 122 -1.65 3.59 -12.75
CA HIS A 122 -0.78 2.88 -11.82
C HIS A 122 0.67 3.38 -11.95
N PRO A 123 1.22 4.08 -10.94
CA PRO A 123 2.61 4.53 -10.97
C PRO A 123 3.56 3.41 -10.57
N TYR A 124 4.53 3.09 -11.44
CA TYR A 124 5.46 1.98 -11.19
C TYR A 124 6.94 2.39 -11.12
N ALA A 125 7.34 3.48 -11.77
CA ALA A 125 8.71 3.99 -11.73
C ALA A 125 8.74 5.51 -11.90
N GLY A 126 9.88 6.11 -11.57
CA GLY A 126 10.17 7.51 -11.88
C GLY A 126 11.53 7.61 -12.54
N ARG A 127 11.62 8.38 -13.62
CA ARG A 127 12.87 8.64 -14.34
C ARG A 127 13.11 10.15 -14.42
N LYS A 128 14.39 10.53 -14.53
CA LYS A 128 14.77 11.94 -14.61
C LYS A 128 14.97 12.34 -16.07
N GLU A 129 14.25 13.36 -16.53
CA GLU A 129 14.41 13.97 -17.85
C GLU A 129 14.77 15.45 -17.66
N GLY A 130 16.04 15.78 -17.89
CA GLY A 130 16.60 17.09 -17.53
C GLY A 130 16.48 17.33 -16.01
N ASP A 131 15.81 18.42 -15.64
CA ASP A 131 15.53 18.76 -14.24
C ASP A 131 14.15 18.28 -13.75
N THR A 132 13.38 17.61 -14.60
CA THR A 132 12.01 17.18 -14.28
C THR A 132 11.97 15.68 -13.99
N TRP A 133 11.19 15.29 -12.97
CA TRP A 133 10.85 13.89 -12.74
C TRP A 133 9.63 13.51 -13.57
N ILE A 134 9.76 12.44 -14.35
CA ILE A 134 8.69 11.85 -15.13
C ILE A 134 8.29 10.54 -14.49
N ILE A 135 7.00 10.37 -14.23
CA ILE A 135 6.44 9.14 -13.67
C ILE A 135 6.04 8.22 -14.82
N SER A 136 6.53 7.00 -14.78
CA SER A 136 6.12 5.93 -15.68
C SER A 136 4.88 5.25 -15.12
N LEU A 137 3.86 5.16 -15.97
CA LEU A 137 2.51 4.78 -15.61
C LEU A 137 2.06 3.57 -16.43
N TYR A 138 1.28 2.72 -15.80
CA TYR A 138 0.54 1.66 -16.48
C TYR A 138 -0.95 1.92 -16.32
N LEU A 139 -1.71 1.76 -17.41
CA LEU A 139 -3.16 1.93 -17.44
C LEU A 139 -3.79 0.54 -17.43
N PRO A 140 -4.18 0.00 -16.25
CA PRO A 140 -4.56 -1.40 -16.10
C PRO A 140 -5.79 -1.81 -16.92
N PHE A 141 -6.70 -0.88 -17.21
CA PHE A 141 -7.89 -1.18 -18.02
C PHE A 141 -7.64 -1.16 -19.53
N GLN A 142 -6.59 -0.49 -19.97
CA GLN A 142 -6.22 -0.39 -21.39
C GLN A 142 -5.04 -1.31 -21.75
N ASN A 143 -4.31 -1.82 -20.76
CA ASN A 143 -3.06 -2.56 -20.93
C ASN A 143 -1.99 -1.76 -21.70
N VAL A 144 -1.94 -0.44 -21.52
CA VAL A 144 -0.95 0.44 -22.16
C VAL A 144 -0.08 1.15 -21.13
N TYR A 145 1.06 1.65 -21.60
CA TYR A 145 1.99 2.44 -20.81
C TYR A 145 1.83 3.91 -21.17
N ASP A 146 1.97 4.77 -20.17
CA ASP A 146 1.92 6.22 -20.33
C ASP A 146 2.99 6.84 -19.43
N SER A 147 3.22 8.14 -19.56
CA SER A 147 4.06 8.88 -18.62
C SER A 147 3.67 10.34 -18.55
N MET A 148 3.92 10.97 -17.41
CA MET A 148 3.67 12.40 -17.22
C MET A 148 4.61 12.99 -16.18
N PRO A 149 4.74 14.33 -16.12
CA PRO A 149 5.48 14.99 -15.06
C PRO A 149 4.97 14.61 -13.67
N GLU A 150 5.89 14.46 -12.72
CA GLU A 150 5.55 14.17 -11.33
C GLU A 150 4.57 15.20 -10.75
N SER A 151 4.76 16.48 -11.07
CA SER A 151 3.87 17.57 -10.65
C SER A 151 2.42 17.33 -11.06
N ASP A 152 2.22 16.85 -12.28
CA ASP A 152 0.90 16.66 -12.87
C ASP A 152 0.28 15.39 -12.29
N PHE A 153 1.08 14.34 -12.14
CA PHE A 153 0.64 13.10 -11.51
C PHE A 153 0.18 13.34 -10.07
N ILE A 154 0.97 14.05 -9.25
CA ILE A 154 0.62 14.27 -7.84
C ILE A 154 -0.58 15.20 -7.64
N ALA A 155 -0.94 15.99 -8.65
CA ALA A 155 -2.12 16.85 -8.64
C ALA A 155 -3.43 16.07 -8.91
N LEU A 156 -3.37 14.89 -9.52
CA LEU A 156 -4.54 14.06 -9.79
C LEU A 156 -5.15 13.50 -8.49
N PRO A 157 -6.48 13.33 -8.39
CA PRO A 157 -7.08 12.66 -7.24
C PRO A 157 -6.59 11.21 -7.12
N ARG A 158 -6.41 10.72 -5.88
CA ARG A 158 -6.16 9.30 -5.62
C ARG A 158 -7.37 8.49 -6.05
N ALA A 159 -7.14 7.36 -6.72
CA ALA A 159 -8.21 6.43 -7.07
C ALA A 159 -8.75 5.76 -5.80
N SER A 160 -10.07 5.77 -5.66
CA SER A 160 -10.80 5.02 -4.65
C SER A 160 -11.26 3.67 -5.21
N ALA A 161 -11.72 2.77 -4.33
CA ALA A 161 -12.34 1.52 -4.78
C ALA A 161 -13.62 1.76 -5.59
N GLU A 162 -14.32 2.87 -5.38
CA GLU A 162 -15.48 3.27 -6.17
C GLU A 162 -15.08 3.69 -7.60
N ASP A 163 -13.98 4.44 -7.72
CA ASP A 163 -13.45 4.83 -9.03
C ASP A 163 -13.03 3.61 -9.87
N ILE A 164 -12.37 2.63 -9.23
CA ILE A 164 -11.96 1.39 -9.90
C ILE A 164 -13.19 0.62 -10.39
N ARG A 165 -14.25 0.50 -9.57
CA ARG A 165 -15.50 -0.15 -9.98
C ARG A 165 -16.20 0.59 -11.12
N ALA A 166 -16.29 1.92 -11.03
CA ALA A 166 -16.90 2.73 -12.08
C ALA A 166 -16.19 2.56 -13.43
N ARG A 167 -14.87 2.34 -13.42
CA ARG A 167 -14.08 2.08 -14.62
C ARG A 167 -14.25 0.68 -15.21
N VAL A 168 -14.64 -0.32 -14.40
CA VAL A 168 -15.02 -1.66 -14.88
C VAL A 168 -16.32 -1.60 -15.68
N ASP A 169 -17.26 -0.76 -15.25
CA ASP A 169 -18.61 -0.67 -15.82
C ASP A 169 -18.69 0.23 -17.08
N SER A 170 -17.59 0.89 -17.47
CA SER A 170 -17.47 1.82 -18.59
C SER A 170 -16.86 1.20 -19.84
#